data_AF-A0A814KT68-F1
#
_entry.id   AF-A0A814KT68-F1
#
_cell.length_a   1.000
_cell.length_b   1.000
_cell.length_c   1.000
_cell.angle_alpha   90.00
_cell.angle_beta   90.00
_cell.angle_gamma   90.00
#
_symmetry.space_group_name_H-M   'P 1'
#
loop_
_entity.id
_entity.type
_entity.pdbx_description
1 polymer ?
#
loop_
_entity_poly.entity_id
_entity_poly.type
_entity_poly.pdbx_seq_one_letter_code
_entity_poly.pdbx_strand_id
1 'polypeptide(L)'
;MQSNGKHNHLVQLEQIGVKLFQEALKVRVINETTPISKILYDEEMVKAHLSPETLANVPLVSSINSALNRTRRKRTPVLPTSCSFDIIPDL
;
A
#
# COMPACT_ATOMS: atom_id res chain seq x y z
N MET A 1 -16.06 20.12 -21.40
CA MET A 1 -14.60 19.93 -21.24
C MET A 1 -14.26 18.54 -21.76
N GLN A 2 -13.63 18.42 -22.93
CA GLN A 2 -13.19 17.12 -23.46
C GLN A 2 -11.72 16.94 -23.07
N SER A 3 -11.43 15.99 -22.19
CA SER A 3 -10.05 15.57 -21.94
C SER A 3 -9.59 14.74 -23.13
N ASN A 4 -8.69 15.29 -23.95
CA ASN A 4 -7.99 14.53 -24.99
C ASN A 4 -7.01 13.56 -24.30
N GLY A 5 -7.53 12.46 -23.77
CA GLY A 5 -6.78 11.40 -23.09
C GLY A 5 -6.08 10.48 -24.08
N LYS A 6 -5.21 11.01 -24.93
CA LYS A 6 -4.30 10.17 -25.74
C LYS A 6 -3.23 9.61 -24.81
N HIS A 7 -3.45 8.39 -24.32
CA HIS A 7 -2.43 7.62 -23.63
C HIS A 7 -1.35 7.23 -24.65
N ASN A 8 -0.13 7.76 -24.52
CA ASN A 8 0.98 7.47 -25.43
C ASN A 8 1.66 6.11 -25.15
N HIS A 9 0.93 5.17 -24.54
CA HIS A 9 1.38 3.83 -24.21
C HIS A 9 0.22 2.86 -24.36
N LEU A 10 0.54 1.62 -24.73
CA LEU A 10 -0.44 0.53 -24.72
C LEU A 10 -0.94 0.33 -23.28
N VAL A 11 -2.26 0.18 -23.12
CA VAL A 11 -2.85 -0.20 -21.85
C VAL A 11 -2.35 -1.61 -21.53
N GLN A 12 -1.44 -1.72 -20.56
CA GLN A 12 -0.93 -3.00 -20.11
C GLN A 12 -1.96 -3.67 -19.20
N LEU A 13 -2.76 -4.58 -19.77
CA LEU A 13 -3.80 -5.33 -19.06
C LEU A 13 -3.26 -6.07 -17.83
N GLU A 14 -2.03 -6.56 -17.91
CA GLU A 14 -1.31 -7.19 -16.78
C GLU A 14 -1.17 -6.24 -15.59
N GLN A 15 -0.88 -4.96 -15.83
CA GLN A 15 -0.79 -3.98 -14.74
C GLN A 15 -2.13 -3.72 -14.07
N ILE A 16 -3.24 -3.89 -14.79
CA ILE A 16 -4.59 -3.77 -14.22
C ILE A 16 -4.82 -4.91 -13.23
N GLY A 17 -4.48 -6.15 -13.61
CA GLY A 17 -4.60 -7.31 -12.71
C GLY A 17 -3.77 -7.15 -11.44
N VAL A 18 -2.53 -6.66 -11.55
CA VAL A 18 -1.68 -6.37 -10.37
C VAL A 18 -2.29 -5.27 -9.50
N LYS A 19 -2.88 -4.22 -10.08
CA LYS A 19 -3.53 -3.14 -9.32
C LYS A 19 -4.76 -3.62 -8.56
N LEU A 20 -5.62 -4.41 -9.22
CA LEU A 20 -6.81 -4.99 -8.60
C LEU A 20 -6.44 -5.89 -7.42
N PHE A 21 -5.41 -6.73 -7.58
CA PHE A 21 -4.90 -7.55 -6.49
C PHE A 21 -4.40 -6.71 -5.30
N GLN A 22 -3.62 -5.66 -5.57
CA GLN A 22 -3.13 -4.77 -4.51
C GLN A 22 -4.27 -4.03 -3.79
N GLU A 23 -5.35 -3.69 -4.50
CA GLU A 23 -6.52 -3.05 -3.93
C GLU A 23 -7.30 -4.03 -3.03
N ALA A 24 -7.51 -5.26 -3.48
CA ALA A 24 -8.14 -6.32 -2.68
C ALA A 24 -7.38 -6.55 -1.36
N LEU A 25 -6.04 -6.63 -1.41
CA LEU A 25 -5.21 -6.73 -0.21
C LEU A 25 -5.41 -5.55 0.74
N LYS A 26 -5.43 -4.32 0.23
CA LYS A 26 -5.62 -3.12 1.05
C LYS A 26 -6.98 -3.11 1.71
N VAL A 27 -8.04 -3.42 0.96
CA VAL A 27 -9.41 -3.49 1.48
C VAL A 27 -9.50 -4.51 2.61
N ARG A 28 -8.92 -5.69 2.42
CA ARG A 28 -8.93 -6.75 3.43
C ARG A 28 -8.18 -6.35 4.70
N VAL A 29 -7.00 -5.74 4.56
CA VAL A 29 -6.21 -5.22 5.70
C VAL A 29 -6.96 -4.16 6.49
N ILE A 30 -7.71 -3.29 5.80
CA ILE A 30 -8.52 -2.26 6.44
C ILE A 30 -9.70 -2.90 7.19
N ASN A 31 -10.38 -3.87 6.57
CA ASN A 31 -11.57 -4.51 7.14
C ASN A 31 -11.27 -5.46 8.30
N GLU A 32 -10.23 -6.30 8.16
CA GLU A 32 -9.85 -7.29 9.17
C GLU A 32 -8.96 -6.67 10.26
N THR A 33 -8.42 -5.46 10.04
CA THR A 33 -7.42 -4.80 10.92
C THR A 33 -6.14 -5.62 11.11
N THR A 34 -5.94 -6.67 10.31
CA THR A 34 -4.80 -7.57 10.39
C THR A 34 -3.66 -7.08 9.48
N PRO A 35 -2.40 -7.18 9.92
CA PRO A 35 -1.26 -6.85 9.06
C PRO A 35 -1.19 -7.81 7.86
N ILE A 36 -0.56 -7.35 6.77
CA ILE A 36 -0.30 -8.19 5.59
C ILE A 36 0.74 -9.26 5.97
N SER A 37 0.23 -10.41 6.41
CA SER A 37 1.02 -11.61 6.62
C SER A 37 1.22 -12.34 5.28
N LYS A 38 2.24 -13.20 5.21
CA LYS A 38 2.46 -14.06 4.04
C LYS A 38 1.23 -14.93 3.75
N ILE A 39 0.58 -15.44 4.81
CA ILE A 39 -0.62 -16.28 4.71
C ILE A 39 -1.75 -15.53 4.01
N LEU A 40 -2.05 -14.29 4.43
CA LEU A 40 -3.11 -13.49 3.83
C LEU A 40 -2.81 -13.16 2.36
N TYR A 41 -1.55 -12.90 2.04
CA TYR A 41 -1.13 -12.66 0.66
C TYR A 41 -1.32 -13.91 -0.22
N ASP A 42 -0.90 -15.08 0.25
CA ASP A 42 -1.03 -16.33 -0.49
C ASP A 42 -2.51 -16.68 -0.71
N GLU A 43 -3.38 -16.44 0.29
CA GLU A 43 -4.84 -16.61 0.15
C GLU A 43 -5.43 -15.71 -0.93
N GLU A 44 -5.09 -14.41 -0.91
CA GLU A 44 -5.59 -13.47 -1.91
C GLU A 44 -5.01 -13.75 -3.30
N MET A 45 -3.78 -14.29 -3.39
CA MET A 45 -3.20 -14.73 -4.65
C MET A 45 -3.99 -15.87 -5.28
N VAL A 46 -4.43 -16.83 -4.48
CA VAL A 46 -5.25 -17.95 -4.96
C VAL A 46 -6.64 -17.45 -5.41
N LYS A 47 -7.25 -16.52 -4.67
CA LYS A 47 -8.56 -15.95 -5.02
C LYS A 47 -8.54 -15.08 -6.28
N ALA A 48 -7.41 -14.40 -6.54
CA ALA A 48 -7.30 -13.45 -7.64
C ALA A 48 -7.28 -14.13 -9.03
N HIS A 49 -7.10 -15.46 -9.11
CA HIS A 49 -7.08 -16.24 -10.36
C HIS A 49 -6.29 -15.55 -11.49
N LEU A 50 -5.10 -15.02 -11.15
CA LEU A 50 -4.31 -14.22 -12.09
C LEU A 50 -3.74 -15.09 -13.21
N SER A 51 -3.63 -14.50 -14.42
CA SER A 51 -2.91 -15.15 -15.52
C SER A 51 -1.42 -15.31 -15.17
N PRO A 52 -0.71 -16.29 -15.77
CA PRO A 52 0.73 -16.48 -15.53
C PRO A 52 1.56 -15.22 -15.83
N GLU A 53 1.19 -14.48 -16.88
CA GLU A 53 1.82 -13.21 -17.26
C GLU A 53 1.60 -12.13 -16.19
N THR A 54 0.39 -12.06 -15.63
CA THR A 54 0.09 -11.13 -14.54
C THR A 54 0.83 -11.52 -13.27
N LEU A 55 0.91 -12.83 -12.97
CA LEU A 55 1.58 -13.38 -11.78
C LEU A 55 3.07 -13.01 -11.76
N ALA A 56 3.74 -13.03 -12.91
CA ALA A 56 5.14 -12.62 -13.04
C ALA A 56 5.37 -11.15 -12.63
N ASN A 57 4.35 -10.30 -12.75
CA ASN A 57 4.39 -8.88 -12.43
C ASN A 57 3.90 -8.57 -11.00
N VAL A 58 3.42 -9.56 -10.25
CA VAL A 58 2.93 -9.33 -8.88
C VAL A 58 4.11 -9.07 -7.94
N PRO A 59 4.10 -7.98 -7.16
CA PRO A 59 5.15 -7.71 -6.20
C PRO A 59 5.13 -8.70 -5.02
N LEU A 60 6.31 -9.03 -4.53
CA LEU A 60 6.50 -9.84 -3.32
C LEU A 60 5.87 -9.18 -2.08
N VAL A 61 5.46 -10.00 -1.11
CA VAL A 61 4.96 -9.57 0.22
C VAL A 61 5.87 -8.54 0.89
N SER A 62 7.19 -8.74 0.84
CA SER A 62 8.17 -7.84 1.44
C SER A 62 8.14 -6.44 0.81
N SER A 63 7.99 -6.36 -0.50
CA SER A 63 7.85 -5.11 -1.24
C SER A 63 6.56 -4.37 -0.86
N ILE A 64 5.45 -5.10 -0.73
CA ILE A 64 4.17 -4.54 -0.31
C ILE A 64 4.27 -3.98 1.12
N ASN A 65 4.81 -4.76 2.05
CA ASN A 65 5.03 -4.33 3.43
C ASN A 65 5.95 -3.10 3.52
N SER A 66 7.01 -3.07 2.72
CA SER A 66 7.92 -1.91 2.65
C SER A 66 7.20 -0.65 2.15
N ALA A 67 6.38 -0.78 1.12
CA ALA A 67 5.58 0.33 0.59
C ALA A 67 4.53 0.83 1.59
N LEU A 68 3.88 -0.09 2.30
CA LEU A 68 2.89 0.23 3.33
C LEU A 68 3.54 0.95 4.52
N ASN A 69 4.67 0.44 5.01
CA ASN A 69 5.45 1.08 6.07
C ASN A 69 5.96 2.46 5.67
N ARG A 70 6.42 2.62 4.42
CA ARG A 70 6.83 3.94 3.88
C ARG A 70 5.65 4.93 3.89
N THR A 71 4.46 4.46 3.55
CA THR A 71 3.24 5.29 3.54
C THR A 71 2.83 5.67 4.96
N ARG A 72 2.93 4.74 5.92
CA ARG A 72 2.68 5.00 7.34
C ARG A 72 3.64 6.03 7.92
N ARG A 73 4.95 5.92 7.66
CA ARG A 73 5.96 6.88 8.13
C ARG A 73 5.73 8.32 7.66
N LYS A 74 5.18 8.49 6.46
CA LYS A 74 4.82 9.83 5.94
C LYS A 74 3.58 10.42 6.61
N ARG A 75 2.73 9.57 7.21
CA ARG A 75 1.47 9.95 7.84
C ARG A 75 1.56 10.08 9.36
N THR A 76 2.55 9.47 9.99
CA THR A 76 2.82 9.67 11.41
C THR A 76 3.18 11.13 11.62
N PRO A 77 2.35 11.93 12.34
CA PRO A 77 2.74 13.27 12.71
C PRO A 77 4.04 13.17 13.51
N VAL A 78 5.07 13.88 13.08
CA VAL A 78 6.28 14.01 13.87
C VAL A 78 5.86 14.78 15.11
N LEU A 79 5.86 14.11 16.26
CA LEU A 79 5.65 14.79 17.53
C LEU A 79 6.72 15.88 17.64
N PRO A 80 6.35 17.14 17.94
CA PRO A 80 7.32 18.21 18.08
C PRO A 80 8.32 17.81 19.17
N THR A 81 9.57 17.56 18.76
CA THR A 81 10.70 17.30 19.67
C THR A 81 11.20 18.61 20.26
N SER A 82 10.38 19.27 21.07
CA SER A 82 10.80 20.29 22.04
C SER A 82 9.57 20.87 22.73
N CYS A 83 9.04 20.16 23.73
CA CYS A 83 8.50 20.85 24.89
C CYS A 83 9.65 20.89 25.89
N SER A 84 10.54 21.89 25.75
CA SER A 84 11.30 22.37 26.89
C SER A 84 10.27 22.83 27.91
N PHE A 85 9.96 21.95 28.85
CA PHE A 85 9.22 22.28 30.04
C PHE A 85 10.14 23.20 30.83
N ASP A 86 10.04 24.51 30.55
CA ASP A 86 10.69 25.52 31.37
C ASP A 86 10.11 25.35 32.77
N ILE A 87 10.91 24.73 33.65
CA ILE A 87 10.67 24.72 35.08
C ILE A 87 10.70 26.19 35.47
N ILE A 88 9.52 26.79 35.67
CA ILE A 88 9.41 28.08 36.36
C ILE A 88 9.85 27.78 37.80
N PRO A 89 10.99 28.31 38.29
CA PRO A 89 11.26 28.21 39.70
C PRO A 89 10.31 29.19 40.41
N ASP A 90 9.44 28.63 41.25
CA ASP A 90 8.70 29.41 42.24
C ASP A 90 9.69 29.98 43.27
N LEU A 91 9.51 31.28 43.54
CA LEU A 91 10.12 32.16 44.56
C LEU A 91 11.58 32.61 44.40
#